data_AF-A0A7X6TR75-F1
#
_entry.id   AF-A0A7X6TR75-F1
#
_cell.length_a   1.000
_cell.length_b   1.000
_cell.length_c   1.000
_cell.angle_alpha   90.00
_cell.angle_beta   90.00
_cell.angle_gamma   90.00
#
_symmetry.space_group_name_H-M   'P 1'
#
loop_
_entity.id
_entity.type
_entity.pdbx_description
1 polymer ?
#
loop_
_entity_poly.entity_id
_entity_poly.type
_entity_poly.pdbx_seq_one_letter_code
_entity_poly.pdbx_strand_id
1 'polypeptide(L)'
;MAKNMEKTNFNKSKNFNFALTWGDVDNRPYRQEVLDLANKISRTKPGSSRESIPFGPEYYALEPLVTPFQAKVALHVTFREKTTALQIATAAGEPVEKVKEALDHLAWAGVTFWNTVDGVDLYWHDIFVPGHLEMINNNKEVVKKFPGVAEAFYYYGSKKGPMAAGIMPIGGGPMRVLPIERAIDGNSKRASYEEVTKYLNEATTFSVSDCSCRTSRESMGEGCGHLKEDMCVQLDHAAQYYIKTGRGREITREEAVEIIRKAEDNGLMHSVPNLDSPGHTHAICNCCGCGCYAMRLANEYLNGDIVRSNYKSVVDESKCVACGECIDVCPTNALRLGQKLCTKSPIDETITKITPRNTEWNEDKWNPDYRVNRKNTLDSGTSPCITKCPAHIPVQGYIKLASQGKYGEALELIKSHNPLPAVCGRICPRLCEEDCTRADFDEAVAVDDIKKFIAEKDLDARTRYIPKKRHNYGDKKVAVIGSGPSGLTCAYDLAIDGYDITV
;
A
#
# COMPACT_ATOMS: atom_id res chain seq x y z
N MET A 1 -24.86 6.52 -1.03
CA MET A 1 -25.15 5.31 -1.83
C MET A 1 -24.31 4.16 -1.29
N ALA A 2 -24.80 3.44 -0.28
CA ALA A 2 -24.23 2.16 0.15
C ALA A 2 -25.19 1.07 -0.33
N LYS A 3 -25.25 0.85 -1.66
CA LYS A 3 -25.99 -0.28 -2.22
C LYS A 3 -25.09 -1.50 -2.15
N ASN A 4 -25.49 -2.48 -1.35
CA ASN A 4 -25.15 -3.89 -1.50
C ASN A 4 -23.70 -4.21 -1.92
N MET A 5 -22.70 -3.75 -1.15
CA MET A 5 -21.47 -4.52 -1.12
C MET A 5 -21.80 -5.81 -0.39
N GLU A 6 -22.02 -6.90 -1.14
CA GLU A 6 -22.01 -8.24 -0.58
C GLU A 6 -20.78 -8.36 0.31
N LYS A 7 -20.95 -8.87 1.54
CA LYS A 7 -19.81 -9.25 2.39
C LYS A 7 -18.89 -10.10 1.53
N THR A 8 -17.68 -9.63 1.28
CA THR A 8 -16.70 -10.38 0.51
C THR A 8 -16.50 -11.70 1.24
N ASN A 9 -16.91 -12.81 0.63
CA ASN A 9 -16.60 -14.12 1.16
C ASN A 9 -15.14 -14.42 0.79
N PHE A 10 -14.22 -13.88 1.59
CA PHE A 10 -12.77 -13.88 1.36
C PHE A 10 -12.13 -15.26 1.28
N ASN A 11 -12.91 -16.32 1.48
CA ASN A 11 -12.51 -17.72 1.39
C ASN A 11 -12.94 -18.39 0.08
N LYS A 12 -13.74 -17.72 -0.77
CA LYS A 12 -14.16 -18.27 -2.06
C LYS A 12 -14.11 -17.19 -3.13
N SER A 13 -13.19 -17.34 -4.05
CA SER A 13 -13.16 -16.55 -5.27
C SER A 13 -14.47 -16.70 -6.01
N LYS A 14 -14.98 -15.59 -6.55
CA LYS A 14 -16.14 -15.59 -7.45
C LYS A 14 -15.78 -16.17 -8.83
N ASN A 15 -14.49 -16.17 -9.17
CA ASN A 15 -13.99 -16.50 -10.50
C ASN A 15 -13.29 -17.87 -10.55
N PHE A 16 -12.72 -18.33 -9.42
CA PHE A 16 -11.88 -19.53 -9.33
C PHE A 16 -12.28 -20.43 -8.16
N ASN A 17 -12.28 -21.74 -8.38
CA ASN A 17 -12.54 -22.71 -7.33
C ASN A 17 -11.24 -23.08 -6.59
N PHE A 18 -10.76 -22.17 -5.73
CA PHE A 18 -9.59 -22.39 -4.89
C PHE A 18 -9.83 -23.47 -3.84
N ALA A 19 -8.86 -24.37 -3.67
CA ALA A 19 -8.83 -25.30 -2.55
C ALA A 19 -8.03 -24.69 -1.39
N LEU A 20 -8.66 -24.56 -0.22
CA LEU A 20 -7.97 -24.12 1.01
C LEU A 20 -7.64 -25.31 1.91
N THR A 21 -8.32 -26.44 1.70
CA THR A 21 -8.12 -27.72 2.37
C THR A 21 -8.05 -28.86 1.35
N TRP A 22 -7.51 -30.02 1.76
CA TRP A 22 -7.53 -31.23 0.91
C TRP A 22 -8.93 -31.69 0.55
N GLY A 23 -9.93 -31.43 1.41
CA GLY A 23 -11.33 -31.73 1.12
C GLY A 23 -11.87 -30.93 -0.06
N ASP A 24 -11.40 -29.69 -0.25
CA ASP A 24 -11.83 -28.82 -1.34
C ASP A 24 -11.29 -29.25 -2.71
N VAL A 25 -10.29 -30.14 -2.75
CA VAL A 25 -9.72 -30.65 -4.01
C VAL A 25 -10.77 -31.47 -4.79
N ASP A 26 -11.68 -32.15 -4.09
CA ASP A 26 -12.84 -32.85 -4.67
C ASP A 26 -12.48 -33.81 -5.81
N ASN A 27 -11.40 -34.60 -5.63
CA ASN A 27 -10.87 -35.55 -6.61
C ASN A 27 -10.55 -34.98 -8.01
N ARG A 28 -10.46 -33.65 -8.14
CA ARG A 28 -10.08 -32.99 -9.39
C ARG A 28 -8.65 -33.43 -9.79
N PRO A 29 -8.41 -33.83 -11.06
CA PRO A 29 -7.08 -34.22 -11.50
C PRO A 29 -6.14 -33.01 -11.51
N TYR A 30 -4.96 -33.14 -10.91
CA TYR A 30 -3.96 -32.09 -10.82
C TYR A 30 -2.56 -32.59 -11.25
N ARG A 31 -1.67 -31.65 -11.56
CA ARG A 31 -0.29 -31.92 -11.97
C ARG A 31 0.61 -32.06 -10.75
N GLN A 32 1.06 -33.27 -10.46
CA GLN A 32 1.88 -33.56 -9.28
C GLN A 32 3.18 -32.73 -9.28
N GLU A 33 3.81 -32.55 -10.43
CA GLU A 33 5.08 -31.81 -10.53
C GLU A 33 4.95 -30.32 -10.16
N VAL A 34 3.75 -29.73 -10.34
CA VAL A 34 3.46 -28.35 -9.92
C VAL A 34 3.25 -28.29 -8.42
N LEU A 35 2.57 -29.28 -7.84
CA LEU A 35 2.39 -29.39 -6.40
C LEU A 35 3.74 -29.57 -5.69
N ASP A 36 4.60 -30.41 -6.24
CA ASP A 36 5.96 -30.63 -5.72
C ASP A 36 6.78 -29.34 -5.76
N LEU A 37 6.66 -28.55 -6.85
CA LEU A 37 7.31 -27.25 -6.96
C LEU A 37 6.75 -26.25 -5.93
N ALA A 38 5.44 -26.18 -5.75
CA ALA A 38 4.81 -25.35 -4.73
C ALA A 38 5.27 -25.72 -3.31
N ASN A 39 5.40 -27.02 -3.03
CA ASN A 39 5.95 -27.54 -1.78
C ASN A 39 7.43 -27.19 -1.59
N LYS A 40 8.23 -27.28 -2.65
CA LYS A 40 9.65 -26.90 -2.63
C LYS A 40 9.84 -25.43 -2.28
N ILE A 41 9.10 -24.53 -2.94
CA ILE A 41 9.14 -23.08 -2.68
C ILE A 41 8.62 -22.78 -1.27
N SER A 42 7.55 -23.44 -0.83
CA SER A 42 7.01 -23.32 0.53
C SER A 42 7.90 -23.94 1.61
N ARG A 43 8.92 -24.72 1.22
CA ARG A 43 9.75 -25.54 2.11
C ARG A 43 8.92 -26.49 2.98
N THR A 44 7.87 -27.06 2.40
CA THR A 44 6.95 -27.98 3.06
C THR A 44 7.16 -29.40 2.55
N LYS A 45 6.92 -30.38 3.43
CA LYS A 45 7.03 -31.79 3.07
C LYS A 45 5.67 -32.32 2.61
N PRO A 46 5.61 -33.15 1.55
CA PRO A 46 4.40 -33.89 1.20
C PRO A 46 3.85 -34.68 2.39
N GLY A 47 2.54 -34.70 2.56
CA GLY A 47 1.84 -35.33 3.69
C GLY A 47 1.90 -34.58 5.01
N SER A 48 2.59 -33.43 5.09
CA SER A 48 2.61 -32.61 6.31
C SER A 48 1.35 -31.73 6.41
N SER A 49 1.00 -31.31 7.62
CA SER A 49 -0.12 -30.37 7.84
C SER A 49 0.07 -28.99 7.17
N ARG A 50 1.27 -28.69 6.69
CA ARG A 50 1.62 -27.44 6.01
C ARG A 50 1.79 -27.60 4.51
N GLU A 51 1.56 -28.79 3.96
CA GLU A 51 1.68 -29.05 2.54
C GLU A 51 0.88 -28.02 1.72
N SER A 52 1.44 -27.66 0.57
CA SER A 52 0.67 -26.96 -0.46
C SER A 52 -0.49 -27.85 -0.90
N ILE A 53 -1.56 -27.24 -1.40
CA ILE A 53 -2.78 -27.96 -1.75
C ILE A 53 -2.98 -27.79 -3.25
N PRO A 54 -3.31 -28.85 -4.00
CA PRO A 54 -3.73 -28.73 -5.40
C PRO A 54 -4.85 -27.71 -5.55
N PHE A 55 -4.80 -26.85 -6.57
CA PHE A 55 -5.75 -25.74 -6.73
C PHE A 55 -5.77 -24.75 -5.55
N GLY A 56 -4.79 -24.82 -4.65
CA GLY A 56 -4.55 -23.76 -3.68
C GLY A 56 -3.87 -22.55 -4.31
N PRO A 57 -3.73 -21.44 -3.56
CA PRO A 57 -3.08 -20.22 -4.06
C PRO A 57 -1.67 -20.47 -4.61
N GLU A 58 -0.86 -21.23 -3.88
CA GLU A 58 0.51 -21.57 -4.30
C GLU A 58 0.54 -22.36 -5.62
N TYR A 59 -0.41 -23.28 -5.82
CA TYR A 59 -0.52 -24.10 -7.03
C TYR A 59 -0.99 -23.27 -8.24
N TYR A 60 -2.08 -22.50 -8.08
CA TYR A 60 -2.63 -21.66 -9.15
C TYR A 60 -1.66 -20.59 -9.64
N ALA A 61 -0.80 -20.08 -8.75
CA ALA A 61 0.23 -19.13 -9.13
C ALA A 61 1.27 -19.74 -10.09
N LEU A 62 1.47 -21.06 -10.07
CA LEU A 62 2.54 -21.74 -10.80
C LEU A 62 2.03 -22.53 -12.02
N GLU A 63 0.91 -23.22 -11.88
CA GLU A 63 0.40 -24.18 -12.87
C GLU A 63 0.32 -23.64 -14.32
N PRO A 64 -0.28 -22.46 -14.58
CA PRO A 64 -0.38 -21.96 -15.94
C PRO A 64 0.96 -21.44 -16.51
N LEU A 65 1.99 -21.32 -15.66
CA LEU A 65 3.26 -20.69 -16.00
C LEU A 65 4.36 -21.70 -16.35
N VAL A 66 4.18 -22.98 -15.99
CA VAL A 66 5.22 -24.00 -16.10
C VAL A 66 4.77 -25.21 -16.90
N THR A 67 5.58 -25.61 -17.88
CA THR A 67 5.48 -26.93 -18.52
C THR A 67 6.04 -28.03 -17.61
N PRO A 68 5.78 -29.32 -17.89
CA PRO A 68 6.36 -30.41 -17.10
C PRO A 68 7.90 -30.38 -17.05
N PHE A 69 8.54 -30.02 -18.17
CA PHE A 69 10.00 -29.88 -18.23
C PHE A 69 10.49 -28.70 -17.37
N GLN A 70 9.82 -27.55 -17.46
CA GLN A 70 10.18 -26.38 -16.64
C GLN A 70 9.96 -26.65 -15.15
N ALA A 71 8.89 -27.36 -14.76
CA ALA A 71 8.67 -27.78 -13.38
C ALA A 71 9.80 -28.71 -12.90
N LYS A 72 10.20 -29.69 -13.71
CA LYS A 72 11.37 -30.55 -13.44
C LYS A 72 12.63 -29.71 -13.20
N VAL A 73 12.95 -28.77 -14.10
CA VAL A 73 14.13 -27.89 -13.94
C VAL A 73 14.02 -27.05 -12.66
N ALA A 74 12.87 -26.44 -12.39
CA ALA A 74 12.64 -25.63 -11.21
C ALA A 74 12.77 -26.44 -9.89
N LEU A 75 12.51 -27.75 -9.91
CA LEU A 75 12.74 -28.62 -8.75
C LEU A 75 14.23 -28.80 -8.41
N HIS A 76 15.15 -28.50 -9.33
CA HIS A 76 16.60 -28.55 -9.08
C HIS A 76 17.20 -27.19 -8.70
N VAL A 77 16.45 -26.10 -8.84
CA VAL A 77 16.87 -24.77 -8.37
C VAL A 77 16.94 -24.75 -6.84
N THR A 78 17.97 -24.14 -6.29
CA THR A 78 18.23 -24.08 -4.84
C THR A 78 17.47 -22.94 -4.16
N PHE A 79 17.14 -23.12 -2.87
CA PHE A 79 16.43 -22.09 -2.09
C PHE A 79 17.42 -21.14 -1.42
N ARG A 80 17.36 -19.84 -1.74
CA ARG A 80 18.25 -18.76 -1.24
C ARG A 80 19.75 -18.98 -1.42
N GLU A 81 20.13 -19.97 -2.21
CA GLU A 81 21.49 -20.23 -2.63
C GLU A 81 21.55 -20.05 -4.13
N LYS A 82 22.50 -19.25 -4.61
CA LYS A 82 22.65 -18.89 -6.01
C LYS A 82 23.38 -20.01 -6.76
N THR A 83 22.77 -20.57 -7.79
CA THR A 83 23.35 -21.65 -8.60
C THR A 83 23.38 -21.30 -10.09
N THR A 84 24.37 -21.82 -10.80
CA THR A 84 24.51 -21.64 -12.25
C THR A 84 23.60 -22.58 -13.02
N ALA A 85 23.27 -22.23 -14.26
CA ALA A 85 22.53 -23.12 -15.17
C ALA A 85 23.24 -24.48 -15.36
N LEU A 86 24.57 -24.53 -15.36
CA LEU A 86 25.35 -25.76 -15.50
C LEU A 86 25.18 -26.70 -14.29
N GLN A 87 25.18 -26.15 -13.07
CA GLN A 87 24.95 -26.93 -11.86
C GLN A 87 23.53 -27.50 -11.83
N ILE A 88 22.53 -26.68 -12.18
CA ILE A 88 21.13 -27.10 -12.26
C ILE A 88 20.95 -28.18 -13.34
N ALA A 89 21.60 -28.02 -14.50
CA ALA A 89 21.54 -28.98 -15.59
C ALA A 89 22.16 -30.33 -15.22
N THR A 90 23.31 -30.30 -14.54
CA THR A 90 23.97 -31.49 -14.01
C THR A 90 23.08 -32.22 -13.01
N ALA A 91 22.44 -31.48 -12.09
CA ALA A 91 21.53 -32.05 -11.10
C ALA A 91 20.24 -32.61 -11.72
N ALA A 92 19.73 -31.98 -12.78
CA ALA A 92 18.54 -32.43 -13.51
C ALA A 92 18.80 -33.59 -14.47
N GLY A 93 20.07 -33.85 -14.81
CA GLY A 93 20.47 -34.82 -15.83
C GLY A 93 20.03 -34.40 -17.24
N GLU A 94 20.06 -33.10 -17.54
CA GLU A 94 19.55 -32.51 -18.78
C GLU A 94 20.61 -31.64 -19.49
N PRO A 95 20.51 -31.43 -20.81
CA PRO A 95 21.41 -30.53 -21.54
C PRO A 95 21.35 -29.08 -21.02
N VAL A 96 22.51 -28.44 -20.88
CA VAL A 96 22.62 -27.09 -20.29
C VAL A 96 21.86 -26.03 -21.08
N GLU A 97 21.83 -26.15 -22.41
CA GLU A 97 21.13 -25.22 -23.30
C GLU A 97 19.61 -25.26 -23.08
N LYS A 98 19.04 -26.47 -22.97
CA LYS A 98 17.61 -26.65 -22.69
C LYS A 98 17.24 -26.17 -21.29
N VAL A 99 18.10 -26.43 -20.32
CA VAL A 99 17.91 -25.98 -18.94
C VAL A 99 17.99 -24.45 -18.87
N LYS A 100 18.92 -23.82 -19.60
CA LYS A 100 19.01 -22.37 -19.67
C LYS A 100 17.76 -21.75 -20.29
N GLU A 101 17.25 -22.29 -21.40
CA GLU A 101 16.00 -21.81 -22.00
C GLU A 101 14.81 -21.92 -21.03
N ALA A 102 14.72 -23.04 -20.30
CA ALA A 102 13.69 -23.22 -19.26
C ALA A 102 13.85 -22.22 -18.12
N LEU A 103 15.08 -21.98 -17.64
CA LEU A 103 15.37 -21.01 -16.57
C LEU A 103 15.07 -19.58 -16.99
N ASP A 104 15.37 -19.20 -18.23
CA ASP A 104 15.09 -17.87 -18.76
C ASP A 104 13.57 -17.61 -18.83
N HIS A 105 12.77 -18.62 -19.24
CA HIS A 105 11.30 -18.55 -19.14
C HIS A 105 10.82 -18.50 -17.69
N LEU A 106 11.37 -19.34 -16.79
CA LEU A 106 10.97 -19.36 -15.38
C LEU A 106 11.25 -18.02 -14.69
N ALA A 107 12.38 -17.38 -15.03
CA ALA A 107 12.72 -16.04 -14.59
C ALA A 107 11.77 -14.98 -15.20
N TRP A 108 11.48 -15.05 -16.49
CA TRP A 108 10.47 -14.18 -17.11
C TRP A 108 9.08 -14.37 -16.49
N ALA A 109 8.69 -15.58 -16.09
CA ALA A 109 7.41 -15.87 -15.46
C ALA A 109 7.37 -15.46 -13.98
N GLY A 110 8.51 -15.49 -13.27
CA GLY A 110 8.63 -15.11 -11.86
C GLY A 110 8.69 -16.32 -10.91
N VAL A 111 8.82 -17.51 -11.49
CA VAL A 111 8.92 -18.79 -10.79
C VAL A 111 10.36 -19.05 -10.32
N THR A 112 11.35 -18.33 -10.82
CA THR A 112 12.75 -18.42 -10.39
C THR A 112 13.35 -17.01 -10.38
N PHE A 113 14.21 -16.73 -9.41
CA PHE A 113 14.96 -15.47 -9.35
C PHE A 113 16.24 -15.57 -10.15
N TRP A 114 16.72 -14.42 -10.62
CA TRP A 114 17.89 -14.33 -11.47
C TRP A 114 18.76 -13.13 -11.10
N ASN A 115 20.07 -13.29 -11.27
CA ASN A 115 21.06 -12.21 -11.18
C ASN A 115 22.28 -12.57 -12.03
N THR A 116 22.97 -11.59 -12.59
CA THR A 116 24.30 -11.80 -13.19
C THR A 116 25.38 -11.34 -12.22
N VAL A 117 26.37 -12.19 -11.98
CA VAL A 117 27.58 -11.83 -11.21
C VAL A 117 28.79 -12.21 -12.06
N ASP A 118 29.68 -11.24 -12.30
CA ASP A 118 30.90 -11.43 -13.10
C ASP A 118 30.65 -12.08 -14.47
N GLY A 119 29.54 -11.71 -15.12
CA GLY A 119 29.13 -12.24 -16.43
C GLY A 119 28.47 -13.61 -16.39
N VAL A 120 28.25 -14.20 -15.22
CA VAL A 120 27.61 -15.51 -15.04
C VAL A 120 26.18 -15.33 -14.51
N ASP A 121 25.22 -15.93 -15.21
CA ASP A 121 23.82 -15.99 -14.79
C ASP A 121 23.65 -16.99 -13.63
N LEU A 122 23.08 -16.50 -12.52
CA LEU A 122 22.79 -17.24 -11.30
C LEU A 122 21.29 -17.25 -11.04
N TYR A 123 20.79 -18.37 -10.53
CA TYR A 123 19.37 -18.64 -10.30
C TYR A 123 19.12 -19.18 -8.90
N TRP A 124 17.98 -18.84 -8.30
CA TRP A 124 17.55 -19.34 -6.98
C TRP A 124 16.03 -19.22 -6.80
N HIS A 125 15.50 -19.89 -5.78
CA HIS A 125 14.14 -19.70 -5.27
C HIS A 125 14.14 -18.89 -3.98
N ASP A 126 13.06 -18.16 -3.74
CA ASP A 126 12.77 -17.53 -2.46
C ASP A 126 11.39 -17.97 -1.95
N ILE A 127 10.89 -17.35 -0.90
CA ILE A 127 9.52 -17.57 -0.42
C ILE A 127 8.48 -16.99 -1.40
N PHE A 128 7.22 -17.38 -1.23
CA PHE A 128 6.13 -16.84 -2.05
C PHE A 128 5.89 -15.34 -1.80
N VAL A 129 5.98 -14.88 -0.54
CA VAL A 129 5.71 -13.48 -0.13
C VAL A 129 6.61 -13.06 1.04
N PRO A 130 7.38 -11.96 0.94
CA PRO A 130 7.69 -11.24 -0.29
C PRO A 130 8.58 -12.09 -1.21
N GLY A 131 8.18 -12.28 -2.46
CA GLY A 131 8.96 -13.01 -3.44
C GLY A 131 8.18 -13.37 -4.72
N HIS A 132 7.99 -14.67 -4.96
CA HIS A 132 7.47 -15.17 -6.23
C HIS A 132 6.14 -14.54 -6.65
N LEU A 133 5.20 -14.31 -5.72
CA LEU A 133 3.88 -13.79 -6.09
C LEU A 133 3.96 -12.33 -6.54
N GLU A 134 4.82 -11.50 -5.93
CA GLU A 134 5.11 -10.16 -6.41
C GLU A 134 5.72 -10.20 -7.81
N MET A 135 6.71 -11.06 -8.05
CA MET A 135 7.37 -11.17 -9.36
C MET A 135 6.40 -11.61 -10.47
N ILE A 136 5.53 -12.57 -10.17
CA ILE A 136 4.50 -13.04 -11.10
C ILE A 136 3.50 -11.92 -11.40
N ASN A 137 3.04 -11.21 -10.37
CA ASN A 137 2.03 -10.15 -10.51
C ASN A 137 2.57 -8.86 -11.13
N ASN A 138 3.89 -8.62 -11.04
CA ASN A 138 4.53 -7.52 -11.73
C ASN A 138 4.73 -7.77 -13.23
N ASN A 139 4.59 -9.02 -13.70
CA ASN A 139 4.59 -9.32 -15.12
C ASN A 139 3.19 -9.05 -15.72
N LYS A 140 3.07 -7.91 -16.42
CA LYS A 140 1.81 -7.45 -17.06
C LYS A 140 1.27 -8.46 -18.08
N GLU A 141 2.15 -9.15 -18.80
CA GLU A 141 1.75 -10.15 -19.80
C GLU A 141 1.16 -11.39 -19.15
N VAL A 142 1.80 -11.85 -18.06
CA VAL A 142 1.32 -12.99 -17.27
C VAL A 142 -0.03 -12.69 -16.65
N VAL A 143 -0.21 -11.55 -15.98
CA VAL A 143 -1.49 -11.17 -15.36
C VAL A 143 -2.60 -11.02 -16.40
N LYS A 144 -2.29 -10.43 -17.57
CA LYS A 144 -3.26 -10.29 -18.67
C LYS A 144 -3.69 -11.64 -19.24
N LYS A 145 -2.75 -12.59 -19.39
CA LYS A 145 -3.03 -13.91 -19.96
C LYS A 145 -3.68 -14.86 -18.96
N PHE A 146 -3.31 -14.77 -17.69
CA PHE A 146 -3.71 -15.69 -16.63
C PHE A 146 -4.16 -14.92 -15.38
N PRO A 147 -5.30 -14.22 -15.39
CA PRO A 147 -5.75 -13.39 -14.27
C PRO A 147 -5.88 -14.15 -12.93
N GLY A 148 -6.05 -15.48 -12.97
CA GLY A 148 -6.09 -16.33 -11.78
C GLY A 148 -4.80 -16.32 -10.95
N VAL A 149 -3.63 -16.06 -11.55
CA VAL A 149 -2.37 -15.94 -10.79
C VAL A 149 -2.36 -14.68 -9.92
N ALA A 150 -3.08 -13.64 -10.36
CA ALA A 150 -3.17 -12.41 -9.63
C ALA A 150 -4.13 -12.54 -8.46
N GLU A 151 -5.26 -13.22 -8.66
CA GLU A 151 -6.18 -13.57 -7.60
C GLU A 151 -5.57 -14.56 -6.59
N ALA A 152 -4.72 -15.50 -7.04
CA ALA A 152 -3.98 -16.39 -6.16
C ALA A 152 -3.10 -15.62 -5.15
N PHE A 153 -2.51 -14.48 -5.54
CA PHE A 153 -1.75 -13.64 -4.59
C PHE A 153 -2.63 -13.13 -3.45
N TYR A 154 -3.86 -12.74 -3.75
CA TYR A 154 -4.82 -12.32 -2.73
C TYR A 154 -5.15 -13.45 -1.74
N TYR A 155 -5.53 -14.63 -2.27
CA TYR A 155 -5.95 -15.76 -1.45
C TYR A 155 -4.80 -16.40 -0.67
N TYR A 156 -3.54 -16.27 -1.14
CA TYR A 156 -2.37 -16.65 -0.35
C TYR A 156 -2.32 -15.88 0.98
N GLY A 157 -2.56 -14.57 0.94
CA GLY A 157 -2.66 -13.73 2.14
C GLY A 157 -3.81 -14.14 3.06
N SER A 158 -4.98 -14.48 2.51
CA SER A 158 -6.12 -14.98 3.29
C SER A 158 -5.81 -16.29 4.00
N LYS A 159 -5.06 -17.19 3.36
CA LYS A 159 -4.66 -18.48 3.92
C LYS A 159 -3.60 -18.33 5.02
N LYS A 160 -2.57 -17.49 4.79
CA LYS A 160 -1.41 -17.38 5.69
C LYS A 160 -1.55 -16.32 6.77
N GLY A 161 -2.34 -15.28 6.53
CA GLY A 161 -2.53 -14.16 7.46
C GLY A 161 -3.01 -14.57 8.85
N PRO A 162 -4.09 -15.38 8.97
CA PRO A 162 -4.56 -15.92 10.25
C PRO A 162 -3.47 -16.65 11.03
N MET A 163 -2.65 -17.43 10.32
CA MET A 163 -1.55 -18.21 10.93
C MET A 163 -0.41 -17.33 11.44
N ALA A 164 -0.28 -16.10 10.95
CA ALA A 164 0.77 -15.18 11.36
C ALA A 164 0.34 -14.26 12.52
N ALA A 165 -0.96 -14.16 12.81
CA ALA A 165 -1.49 -13.32 13.88
C ALA A 165 -0.96 -13.78 15.25
N GLY A 166 -0.26 -12.89 15.98
CA GLY A 166 0.21 -13.15 17.34
C GLY A 166 1.53 -13.92 17.46
N ILE A 167 2.00 -14.55 16.39
CA ILE A 167 3.22 -15.39 16.40
C ILE A 167 4.47 -14.60 15.97
N MET A 168 4.30 -13.48 15.26
CA MET A 168 5.43 -12.72 14.73
C MET A 168 6.25 -12.03 15.83
N PRO A 169 7.58 -12.25 15.86
CA PRO A 169 8.44 -11.59 16.83
C PRO A 169 8.47 -10.08 16.61
N ILE A 170 8.70 -9.33 17.68
CA ILE A 170 8.76 -7.86 17.62
C ILE A 170 9.90 -7.44 16.68
N GLY A 171 9.57 -6.68 15.63
CA GLY A 171 10.56 -6.20 14.65
C GLY A 171 11.06 -7.27 13.68
N GLY A 172 10.59 -8.52 13.78
CA GLY A 172 10.90 -9.61 12.85
C GLY A 172 9.80 -9.86 11.82
N GLY A 173 8.92 -8.88 11.59
CA GLY A 173 7.97 -8.91 10.47
C GLY A 173 8.69 -9.05 9.13
N PRO A 174 8.06 -9.65 8.09
CA PRO A 174 8.68 -9.78 6.76
C PRO A 174 8.82 -8.44 6.03
N MET A 175 8.04 -7.44 6.42
CA MET A 175 8.11 -6.08 5.90
C MET A 175 8.41 -5.11 7.05
N ARG A 176 9.08 -4.01 6.74
CA ARG A 176 9.37 -2.93 7.68
C ARG A 176 8.97 -1.60 7.08
N VAL A 177 8.31 -0.76 7.87
CA VAL A 177 7.94 0.59 7.46
C VAL A 177 9.08 1.55 7.73
N LEU A 178 9.47 2.27 6.68
CA LEU A 178 10.40 3.39 6.80
C LEU A 178 9.60 4.66 7.09
N PRO A 179 9.98 5.45 8.11
CA PRO A 179 9.34 6.73 8.36
C PRO A 179 9.53 7.68 7.18
N ILE A 180 8.59 8.63 7.04
CA ILE A 180 8.76 9.74 6.09
C ILE A 180 9.95 10.58 6.54
N GLU A 181 11.02 10.57 5.75
CA GLU A 181 12.32 11.06 6.20
C GLU A 181 12.27 12.56 6.56
N ARG A 182 11.54 13.36 5.78
CA ARG A 182 11.31 14.79 6.06
C ARG A 182 10.58 15.09 7.37
N ALA A 183 9.95 14.08 8.00
CA ALA A 183 9.25 14.20 9.27
C ALA A 183 10.10 13.79 10.49
N ILE A 184 11.31 13.25 10.29
CA ILE A 184 12.21 12.88 11.38
C ILE A 184 12.94 14.13 11.89
N ASP A 185 12.89 14.38 13.20
CA ASP A 185 13.61 15.48 13.87
C ASP A 185 15.13 15.39 13.60
N GLY A 186 15.74 16.48 13.12
CA GLY A 186 17.18 16.54 12.86
C GLY A 186 18.06 16.40 14.10
N ASN A 187 17.53 16.64 15.31
CA ASN A 187 18.25 16.44 16.57
C ASN A 187 18.16 15.01 17.10
N SER A 188 17.34 14.15 16.49
CA SER A 188 17.28 12.73 16.86
C SER A 188 18.51 12.00 16.30
N LYS A 189 19.05 11.02 17.04
CA LYS A 189 20.08 10.11 16.52
C LYS A 189 19.45 9.25 15.41
N ARG A 190 19.49 9.74 14.17
CA ARG A 190 19.01 9.01 12.98
C ARG A 190 19.82 7.73 12.82
N ALA A 191 19.12 6.60 12.91
CA ALA A 191 19.68 5.35 12.41
C ALA A 191 19.61 5.38 10.88
N SER A 192 20.76 5.38 10.21
CA SER A 192 20.82 5.57 8.75
C SER A 192 20.00 4.54 7.97
N TYR A 193 19.89 3.30 8.49
CA TYR A 193 19.10 2.23 7.87
C TYR A 193 17.58 2.43 7.93
N GLU A 194 17.12 3.53 8.51
CA GLU A 194 15.70 3.93 8.51
C GLU A 194 15.43 5.08 7.53
N GLU A 195 16.47 5.57 6.85
CA GLU A 195 16.38 6.65 5.88
C GLU A 195 16.25 6.07 4.48
N VAL A 196 15.19 6.46 3.77
CA VAL A 196 15.02 6.07 2.36
C VAL A 196 16.22 6.56 1.53
N THR A 197 16.71 7.77 1.82
CA THR A 197 17.84 8.37 1.11
C THR A 197 19.12 7.56 1.25
N LYS A 198 19.35 6.86 2.38
CA LYS A 198 20.52 5.97 2.52
C LYS A 198 20.48 4.88 1.45
N TYR A 199 19.36 4.17 1.33
CA TYR A 199 19.21 3.08 0.37
C TYR A 199 19.34 3.56 -1.07
N LEU A 200 18.74 4.71 -1.39
CA LEU A 200 18.88 5.32 -2.70
C LEU A 200 20.32 5.77 -2.99
N ASN A 201 21.09 6.13 -1.95
CA ASN A 201 22.46 6.59 -2.14
C ASN A 201 23.47 5.45 -2.33
N GLU A 202 23.27 4.34 -1.65
CA GLU A 202 24.13 3.15 -1.72
C GLU A 202 23.87 2.33 -2.99
N ALA A 203 22.63 2.34 -3.50
CA ALA A 203 22.27 1.62 -4.71
C ALA A 203 22.86 2.25 -5.97
N THR A 204 23.21 1.40 -6.92
CA THR A 204 23.85 1.78 -8.20
C THR A 204 22.91 1.64 -9.39
N THR A 205 22.03 0.64 -9.36
CA THR A 205 21.05 0.37 -10.43
C THR A 205 19.64 0.50 -9.87
N PHE A 206 18.74 1.11 -10.64
CA PHE A 206 17.35 1.35 -10.23
C PHE A 206 16.38 0.94 -11.32
N SER A 207 15.27 0.34 -10.91
CA SER A 207 14.11 0.18 -11.78
C SER A 207 12.85 0.54 -11.04
N VAL A 208 11.79 0.79 -11.80
CA VAL A 208 10.45 0.95 -11.24
C VAL A 208 9.44 0.11 -12.00
N SER A 209 8.46 -0.39 -11.27
CA SER A 209 7.30 -1.10 -11.80
C SER A 209 6.02 -0.64 -11.12
N ASP A 210 4.89 -1.06 -11.69
CA ASP A 210 3.58 -0.94 -11.05
C ASP A 210 3.58 -1.67 -9.68
N CYS A 211 2.67 -1.29 -8.79
CA CYS A 211 2.48 -1.98 -7.52
C CYS A 211 1.76 -3.32 -7.72
N SER A 212 2.44 -4.44 -7.48
CA SER A 212 1.90 -5.81 -7.63
C SER A 212 0.58 -6.04 -6.88
N CYS A 213 0.48 -5.56 -5.64
CA CYS A 213 -0.72 -5.71 -4.83
C CYS A 213 -1.93 -4.96 -5.45
N ARG A 214 -1.70 -3.76 -5.99
CA ARG A 214 -2.75 -2.96 -6.64
C ARG A 214 -3.12 -3.54 -8.00
N THR A 215 -2.16 -4.07 -8.75
CA THR A 215 -2.41 -4.83 -10.00
C THR A 215 -3.31 -6.03 -9.72
N SER A 216 -3.01 -6.81 -8.68
CA SER A 216 -3.82 -7.95 -8.25
C SER A 216 -5.25 -7.53 -7.87
N ARG A 217 -5.40 -6.43 -7.11
CA ARG A 217 -6.73 -5.87 -6.78
C ARG A 217 -7.50 -5.41 -8.02
N GLU A 218 -6.85 -4.71 -8.93
CA GLU A 218 -7.47 -4.23 -10.17
C GLU A 218 -7.93 -5.40 -11.05
N SER A 219 -7.15 -6.48 -11.16
CA SER A 219 -7.57 -7.68 -11.92
C SER A 219 -8.80 -8.38 -11.33
N MET A 220 -9.07 -8.18 -10.04
CA MET A 220 -10.29 -8.67 -9.38
C MET A 220 -11.46 -7.68 -9.45
N GLY A 221 -11.29 -6.52 -10.11
CA GLY A 221 -12.29 -5.45 -10.16
C GLY A 221 -12.39 -4.62 -8.87
N GLU A 222 -11.40 -4.72 -7.98
CA GLU A 222 -11.40 -4.09 -6.65
C GLU A 222 -10.33 -3.00 -6.50
N GLY A 223 -10.08 -2.21 -7.55
CA GLY A 223 -9.13 -1.09 -7.50
C GLY A 223 -9.37 -0.13 -6.32
N CYS A 224 -8.34 0.62 -5.94
CA CYS A 224 -8.38 1.43 -4.71
C CYS A 224 -8.14 2.95 -4.92
N GLY A 225 -8.14 3.43 -6.16
CA GLY A 225 -7.98 4.85 -6.52
C GLY A 225 -6.58 5.44 -6.32
N HIS A 226 -5.73 4.84 -5.49
CA HIS A 226 -4.38 5.32 -5.27
C HIS A 226 -3.43 4.92 -6.42
N LEU A 227 -2.38 5.71 -6.64
CA LEU A 227 -1.33 5.49 -7.68
C LEU A 227 -0.89 4.02 -7.80
N LYS A 228 -0.98 3.42 -8.99
CA LYS A 228 -0.53 2.04 -9.21
C LYS A 228 0.78 2.01 -9.98
N GLU A 229 0.85 2.81 -11.03
CA GLU A 229 1.96 2.92 -11.97
C GLU A 229 3.19 3.49 -11.26
N ASP A 230 4.36 2.88 -11.51
CA ASP A 230 5.65 3.33 -11.02
C ASP A 230 5.75 3.53 -9.49
N MET A 231 5.16 2.63 -8.70
CA MET A 231 5.11 2.72 -7.23
C MET A 231 5.97 1.68 -6.50
N CYS A 232 6.58 0.74 -7.20
CA CYS A 232 7.50 -0.24 -6.63
C CYS A 232 8.89 0.02 -7.20
N VAL A 233 9.82 0.50 -6.37
CA VAL A 233 11.20 0.78 -6.77
C VAL A 233 12.06 -0.42 -6.39
N GLN A 234 12.88 -0.92 -7.32
CA GLN A 234 13.83 -1.99 -7.07
C GLN A 234 15.26 -1.45 -7.14
N LEU A 235 16.15 -2.08 -6.37
CA LEU A 235 17.54 -1.67 -6.20
C LEU A 235 18.49 -2.79 -6.63
N ASP A 236 19.59 -2.41 -7.28
CA ASP A 236 20.72 -3.27 -7.67
C ASP A 236 20.29 -4.56 -8.37
N HIS A 237 20.58 -5.73 -7.80
CA HIS A 237 20.28 -7.02 -8.44
C HIS A 237 18.78 -7.21 -8.75
N ALA A 238 17.88 -6.69 -7.90
CA ALA A 238 16.46 -6.74 -8.18
C ALA A 238 16.09 -5.80 -9.32
N ALA A 239 16.73 -4.63 -9.43
CA ALA A 239 16.52 -3.73 -10.56
C ALA A 239 16.95 -4.38 -11.89
N GLN A 240 18.13 -5.00 -11.92
CA GLN A 240 18.63 -5.72 -13.09
C GLN A 240 17.65 -6.81 -13.55
N TYR A 241 17.11 -7.57 -12.59
CA TYR A 241 16.13 -8.61 -12.88
C TYR A 241 14.83 -8.04 -13.48
N TYR A 242 14.31 -6.94 -12.94
CA TYR A 242 13.12 -6.28 -13.46
C TYR A 242 13.30 -5.72 -14.87
N ILE A 243 14.47 -5.11 -15.13
CA ILE A 243 14.82 -4.56 -16.44
C ILE A 243 14.93 -5.69 -17.47
N LYS A 244 15.73 -6.73 -17.20
CA LYS A 244 15.95 -7.84 -18.14
C LYS A 244 14.66 -8.57 -18.50
N THR A 245 13.75 -8.70 -17.54
CA THR A 245 12.48 -9.42 -17.76
C THR A 245 11.35 -8.54 -18.26
N GLY A 246 11.60 -7.25 -18.50
CA GLY A 246 10.59 -6.30 -19.01
C GLY A 246 9.46 -5.97 -18.03
N ARG A 247 9.62 -6.29 -16.74
CA ARG A 247 8.62 -6.02 -15.69
C ARG A 247 8.65 -4.58 -15.20
N GLY A 248 9.84 -3.99 -15.22
CA GLY A 248 10.08 -2.63 -14.81
C GLY A 248 10.95 -1.91 -15.82
N ARG A 249 10.86 -0.59 -15.82
CA ARG A 249 11.73 0.28 -16.61
C ARG A 249 12.89 0.73 -15.74
N GLU A 250 14.06 0.88 -16.36
CA GLU A 250 15.22 1.50 -15.72
C GLU A 250 14.91 2.97 -15.41
N ILE A 251 15.41 3.45 -14.27
CA ILE A 251 15.26 4.84 -13.84
C ILE A 251 16.56 5.37 -13.27
N THR A 252 16.65 6.69 -13.17
CA THR A 252 17.76 7.36 -12.46
C THR A 252 17.49 7.42 -10.96
N ARG A 253 18.53 7.72 -10.19
CA ARG A 253 18.39 7.98 -8.75
C ARG A 253 17.49 9.19 -8.49
N GLU A 254 17.64 10.24 -9.29
CA GLU A 254 16.86 11.47 -9.20
C GLU A 254 15.37 11.16 -9.41
N GLU A 255 15.06 10.35 -10.42
CA GLU A 255 13.69 9.90 -10.68
C GLU A 255 13.16 9.01 -9.54
N ALA A 256 13.98 8.13 -8.96
CA ALA A 256 13.59 7.35 -7.79
C ALA A 256 13.21 8.26 -6.60
N VAL A 257 13.99 9.32 -6.34
CA VAL A 257 13.68 10.33 -5.31
C VAL A 257 12.36 11.05 -5.62
N GLU A 258 12.10 11.40 -6.88
CA GLU A 258 10.84 12.01 -7.30
C GLU A 258 9.64 11.07 -7.10
N ILE A 259 9.78 9.78 -7.40
CA ILE A 259 8.75 8.76 -7.17
C ILE A 259 8.45 8.64 -5.67
N ILE A 260 9.48 8.57 -4.83
CA ILE A 260 9.33 8.52 -3.37
C ILE A 260 8.57 9.77 -2.87
N ARG A 261 8.97 10.97 -3.29
CA ARG A 261 8.27 12.22 -2.92
C ARG A 261 6.82 12.23 -3.40
N LYS A 262 6.59 11.79 -4.64
CA LYS A 262 5.24 11.69 -5.21
C LYS A 262 4.37 10.73 -4.38
N ALA A 263 4.92 9.60 -3.95
CA ALA A 263 4.22 8.66 -3.09
C ALA A 263 3.87 9.28 -1.72
N GLU A 264 4.79 10.01 -1.10
CA GLU A 264 4.54 10.73 0.16
C GLU A 264 3.44 11.79 0.03
N ASP A 265 3.51 12.61 -1.02
CA ASP A 265 2.53 13.66 -1.30
C ASP A 265 1.14 13.09 -1.63
N ASN A 266 1.06 11.78 -1.96
CA ASN A 266 -0.19 11.04 -2.18
C ASN A 266 -0.58 10.13 -1.00
N GLY A 267 0.02 10.33 0.19
CA GLY A 267 -0.36 9.61 1.41
C GLY A 267 0.04 8.14 1.43
N LEU A 268 1.00 7.73 0.60
CA LEU A 268 1.53 6.36 0.62
C LEU A 268 2.63 6.22 1.66
N MET A 269 2.74 5.02 2.23
CA MET A 269 3.73 4.69 3.25
C MET A 269 4.82 3.79 2.70
N HIS A 270 6.07 4.19 2.93
CA HIS A 270 7.24 3.45 2.48
C HIS A 270 7.43 2.16 3.28
N SER A 271 7.61 1.06 2.58
CA SER A 271 7.92 -0.23 3.17
C SER A 271 9.04 -0.91 2.42
N VAL A 272 9.89 -1.61 3.15
CA VAL A 272 10.97 -2.43 2.58
C VAL A 272 10.85 -3.86 3.08
N PRO A 273 11.29 -4.86 2.29
CA PRO A 273 11.51 -6.20 2.80
C PRO A 273 12.48 -6.18 3.99
N ASN A 274 12.16 -6.97 5.02
CA ASN A 274 12.93 -7.06 6.26
C ASN A 274 13.60 -8.44 6.42
N LEU A 275 13.71 -9.18 5.32
CA LEU A 275 14.33 -10.50 5.24
C LEU A 275 15.72 -10.46 4.57
N ASP A 276 16.12 -9.29 4.08
CA ASP A 276 17.42 -9.04 3.49
C ASP A 276 18.51 -8.95 4.56
N SER A 277 19.77 -8.95 4.13
CA SER A 277 20.90 -8.71 5.04
C SER A 277 20.75 -7.38 5.77
N PRO A 278 21.05 -7.32 7.08
CA PRO A 278 20.90 -6.09 7.87
C PRO A 278 21.55 -4.89 7.19
N GLY A 279 20.77 -3.81 7.05
CA GLY A 279 21.25 -2.57 6.45
C GLY A 279 21.16 -2.49 4.93
N HIS A 280 20.73 -3.56 4.25
CA HIS A 280 20.47 -3.60 2.81
C HIS A 280 18.99 -3.85 2.54
N THR A 281 18.52 -3.43 1.37
CA THR A 281 17.22 -3.83 0.84
C THR A 281 17.24 -3.88 -0.67
N HIS A 282 16.46 -4.77 -1.27
CA HIS A 282 16.37 -4.89 -2.72
C HIS A 282 15.15 -4.16 -3.32
N ALA A 283 14.23 -3.69 -2.49
CA ALA A 283 13.02 -3.01 -2.97
C ALA A 283 12.45 -2.01 -1.96
N ILE A 284 11.83 -0.95 -2.48
CA ILE A 284 11.07 0.04 -1.74
C ILE A 284 9.65 0.08 -2.32
N CYS A 285 8.69 -0.35 -1.50
CA CYS A 285 7.27 -0.38 -1.81
C CYS A 285 6.58 0.87 -1.25
N ASN A 286 5.80 1.54 -2.09
CA ASN A 286 4.94 2.65 -1.66
C ASN A 286 3.52 2.11 -1.41
N CYS A 287 3.17 1.86 -0.15
CA CYS A 287 2.00 1.08 0.24
C CYS A 287 0.78 1.95 0.60
N CYS A 288 -0.41 1.52 0.19
CA CYS A 288 -1.70 2.10 0.63
C CYS A 288 -2.43 1.16 1.59
N GLY A 289 -3.27 1.72 2.46
CA GLY A 289 -4.01 0.96 3.48
C GLY A 289 -5.09 0.02 2.93
N CYS A 290 -5.54 0.27 1.70
CA CYS A 290 -6.69 -0.40 1.07
C CYS A 290 -6.32 -1.45 0.02
N GLY A 291 -5.14 -1.34 -0.60
CA GLY A 291 -4.72 -2.21 -1.70
C GLY A 291 -3.49 -3.08 -1.38
N CYS A 292 -2.63 -2.66 -0.45
CA CYS A 292 -1.41 -3.41 -0.12
C CYS A 292 -1.71 -4.66 0.72
N TYR A 293 -1.10 -5.79 0.36
CA TYR A 293 -1.28 -7.05 1.09
C TYR A 293 -0.50 -7.11 2.41
N ALA A 294 0.62 -6.39 2.54
CA ALA A 294 1.26 -6.23 3.84
C ALA A 294 0.39 -5.39 4.80
N MET A 295 -0.22 -4.30 4.31
CA MET A 295 -1.14 -3.48 5.10
C MET A 295 -2.41 -4.21 5.47
N ARG A 296 -2.93 -5.06 4.57
CA ARG A 296 -4.04 -5.96 4.87
C ARG A 296 -3.75 -6.78 6.13
N LEU A 297 -2.56 -7.39 6.23
CA LEU A 297 -2.21 -8.20 7.41
C LEU A 297 -2.25 -7.37 8.71
N ALA A 298 -1.82 -6.12 8.65
CA ALA A 298 -1.87 -5.20 9.79
C ALA A 298 -3.30 -4.78 10.15
N ASN A 299 -4.17 -4.57 9.16
CA ASN A 299 -5.49 -3.96 9.34
C ASN A 299 -6.60 -4.99 9.57
N GLU A 300 -6.59 -6.09 8.83
CA GLU A 300 -7.60 -7.15 8.89
C GLU A 300 -7.38 -8.03 10.13
N TYR A 301 -6.14 -8.43 10.40
CA TYR A 301 -5.84 -9.29 11.55
C TYR A 301 -5.34 -8.49 12.76
N LEU A 302 -5.39 -7.15 12.72
CA LEU A 302 -4.81 -6.26 13.75
C LEU A 302 -3.37 -6.63 14.13
N ASN A 303 -2.59 -7.12 13.14
CA ASN A 303 -1.24 -7.63 13.33
C ASN A 303 -0.19 -6.62 12.84
N GLY A 304 -0.06 -5.50 13.56
CA GLY A 304 0.86 -4.41 13.19
C GLY A 304 2.34 -4.80 13.13
N ASP A 305 2.73 -5.91 13.74
CA ASP A 305 4.13 -6.36 13.75
C ASP A 305 4.64 -6.86 12.40
N ILE A 306 3.74 -7.18 11.47
CA ILE A 306 4.08 -7.58 10.10
C ILE A 306 4.75 -6.44 9.31
N VAL A 307 4.46 -5.18 9.66
CA VAL A 307 4.88 -3.96 8.95
C VAL A 307 5.41 -2.90 9.92
N ARG A 308 5.96 -3.32 11.06
CA ARG A 308 6.35 -2.40 12.12
C ARG A 308 7.48 -1.46 11.68
N SER A 309 7.42 -0.20 12.12
CA SER A 309 8.55 0.73 12.06
C SER A 309 9.35 0.68 13.36
N ASN A 310 10.64 0.98 13.29
CA ASN A 310 11.47 1.19 14.49
C ASN A 310 11.21 2.56 15.15
N TYR A 311 10.49 3.45 14.47
CA TYR A 311 10.04 4.72 15.03
C TYR A 311 8.61 4.61 15.56
N LYS A 312 8.34 5.37 16.62
CA LYS A 312 7.00 5.57 17.17
C LYS A 312 6.59 7.02 16.92
N SER A 313 5.44 7.20 16.28
CA SER A 313 4.81 8.52 16.20
C SER A 313 4.37 8.96 17.58
N VAL A 314 4.72 10.18 17.98
CA VAL A 314 4.33 10.81 19.24
C VAL A 314 3.62 12.12 18.92
N VAL A 315 2.47 12.34 19.53
CA VAL A 315 1.72 13.60 19.39
C VAL A 315 2.24 14.58 20.42
N ASP A 316 2.74 15.73 19.95
CA ASP A 316 3.04 16.87 20.82
C ASP A 316 1.74 17.63 21.09
N GLU A 317 1.16 17.43 22.27
CA GLU A 317 -0.13 18.01 22.67
C GLU A 317 -0.12 19.54 22.66
N SER A 318 1.04 20.18 22.87
CA SER A 318 1.16 21.64 22.84
C SER A 318 1.04 22.21 21.42
N LYS A 319 1.34 21.40 20.41
CA LYS A 319 1.28 21.77 18.98
C LYS A 319 0.04 21.26 18.28
N CYS A 320 -0.45 20.10 18.69
CA CYS A 320 -1.57 19.43 18.05
C CYS A 320 -2.87 20.23 18.22
N VAL A 321 -3.45 20.63 17.09
CA VAL A 321 -4.76 21.30 17.09
C VAL A 321 -5.93 20.36 16.81
N ALA A 322 -5.66 19.04 16.70
CA ALA A 322 -6.64 18.01 16.36
C ALA A 322 -7.32 18.25 14.99
N CYS A 323 -6.53 18.65 13.98
CA CYS A 323 -7.05 18.96 12.64
C CYS A 323 -7.50 17.73 11.84
N GLY A 324 -7.07 16.51 12.20
CA GLY A 324 -7.52 15.27 11.55
C GLY A 324 -6.67 14.77 10.39
N GLU A 325 -5.86 15.63 9.77
CA GLU A 325 -5.08 15.28 8.56
C GLU A 325 -4.24 14.00 8.70
N CYS A 326 -3.56 13.81 9.82
CA CYS A 326 -2.73 12.62 10.05
C CYS A 326 -3.54 11.31 10.13
N ILE A 327 -4.81 11.38 10.51
CA ILE A 327 -5.69 10.23 10.67
C ILE A 327 -6.31 9.84 9.34
N ASP A 328 -6.69 10.84 8.55
CA ASP A 328 -7.25 10.65 7.21
C ASP A 328 -6.27 9.88 6.32
N VAL A 329 -4.98 10.22 6.37
CA VAL A 329 -3.94 9.58 5.53
C VAL A 329 -3.36 8.28 6.10
N CYS A 330 -3.47 8.00 7.41
CA CYS A 330 -2.77 6.89 8.07
C CYS A 330 -3.13 5.49 7.48
N PRO A 331 -2.26 4.78 6.75
CA PRO A 331 -2.66 3.54 6.07
C PRO A 331 -3.16 2.42 6.99
N THR A 332 -2.81 2.47 8.27
CA THR A 332 -3.20 1.46 9.26
C THR A 332 -4.30 1.89 10.23
N ASN A 333 -4.87 3.09 10.05
CA ASN A 333 -5.86 3.69 10.96
C ASN A 333 -5.42 3.62 12.44
N ALA A 334 -4.11 3.85 12.67
CA ALA A 334 -3.46 3.69 13.98
C ALA A 334 -3.78 4.80 14.99
N LEU A 335 -4.32 5.93 14.52
CA LEU A 335 -4.67 7.10 15.34
C LEU A 335 -6.14 7.44 15.16
N ARG A 336 -6.75 8.02 16.20
CA ARG A 336 -8.14 8.52 16.19
C ARG A 336 -8.20 9.87 16.90
N LEU A 337 -9.08 10.75 16.43
CA LEU A 337 -9.39 11.98 17.14
C LEU A 337 -10.29 11.63 18.33
N GLY A 338 -9.93 12.13 19.51
CA GLY A 338 -10.78 12.09 20.68
C GLY A 338 -11.42 13.43 20.99
N GLN A 339 -12.12 13.45 22.12
CA GLN A 339 -12.62 14.67 22.72
C GLN A 339 -11.48 15.63 23.03
N LYS A 340 -11.56 16.84 22.47
CA LYS A 340 -10.67 17.97 22.79
C LYS A 340 -11.34 19.00 23.73
N LEU A 341 -12.56 18.73 24.17
CA LEU A 341 -13.28 19.59 25.10
C LEU A 341 -12.80 19.30 26.52
N CYS A 342 -12.55 20.36 27.30
CA CYS A 342 -12.22 20.23 28.71
C CYS A 342 -13.31 19.42 29.41
N THR A 343 -12.92 18.35 30.09
CA THR A 343 -13.81 17.50 30.87
C THR A 343 -13.27 17.36 32.28
N LYS A 344 -14.18 17.33 33.25
CA LYS A 344 -13.84 17.03 34.66
C LYS A 344 -13.63 15.52 34.87
N SER A 345 -14.25 14.70 34.02
CA SER A 345 -14.06 13.26 34.01
C SER A 345 -12.82 12.92 33.19
N PRO A 346 -11.91 12.08 33.72
CA PRO A 346 -10.80 11.55 32.94
C PRO A 346 -11.31 10.91 31.66
N ILE A 347 -10.67 11.24 30.53
CA ILE A 347 -10.97 10.59 29.25
C ILE A 347 -10.46 9.16 29.36
N ASP A 348 -11.32 8.17 29.10
CA ASP A 348 -10.85 6.78 29.00
C ASP A 348 -9.95 6.66 27.77
N GLU A 349 -8.65 6.53 28.02
CA GLU A 349 -7.67 6.21 26.99
C GLU A 349 -7.98 4.82 26.45
N THR A 350 -8.81 4.77 25.41
CA THR A 350 -9.12 3.56 24.64
C THR A 350 -7.93 3.16 23.77
N ILE A 351 -6.81 2.86 24.42
CA ILE A 351 -5.69 2.16 23.80
C ILE A 351 -6.17 0.74 23.53
N THR A 352 -5.91 0.23 22.32
CA THR A 352 -6.15 -1.17 21.99
C THR A 352 -5.35 -2.07 22.94
N LYS A 353 -6.00 -2.58 23.99
CA LYS A 353 -5.40 -3.44 25.02
C LYS A 353 -5.40 -4.92 24.61
N ILE A 354 -6.34 -5.31 23.75
CA ILE A 354 -6.48 -6.68 23.24
C ILE A 354 -5.86 -6.73 21.85
N THR A 355 -4.87 -7.61 21.67
CA THR A 355 -4.10 -7.75 20.44
C THR A 355 -3.90 -9.24 20.13
N PRO A 356 -3.50 -9.60 18.91
CA PRO A 356 -3.14 -10.98 18.58
C PRO A 356 -2.06 -11.59 19.50
N ARG A 357 -1.26 -10.77 20.19
CA ARG A 357 -0.15 -11.24 21.03
C ARG A 357 -0.56 -11.71 22.41
N ASN A 358 -1.61 -11.13 22.97
CA ASN A 358 -2.03 -11.37 24.35
C ASN A 358 -3.39 -12.06 24.44
N THR A 359 -3.96 -12.48 23.31
CA THR A 359 -5.24 -13.17 23.24
C THR A 359 -5.30 -14.05 21.99
N GLU A 360 -6.00 -15.17 22.09
CA GLU A 360 -6.27 -16.04 20.94
C GLU A 360 -7.04 -15.27 19.83
N TRP A 361 -6.53 -15.34 18.61
CA TRP A 361 -6.94 -14.45 17.52
C TRP A 361 -7.72 -15.17 16.42
N ASN A 362 -8.97 -15.51 16.72
CA ASN A 362 -9.89 -16.20 15.82
C ASN A 362 -10.73 -15.23 14.99
N GLU A 363 -11.54 -15.77 14.05
CA GLU A 363 -12.31 -15.02 13.06
C GLU A 363 -13.20 -13.92 13.65
N ASP A 364 -13.68 -14.08 14.88
CA ASP A 364 -14.49 -13.10 15.63
C ASP A 364 -13.77 -11.78 15.89
N LYS A 365 -12.43 -11.77 15.86
CA LYS A 365 -11.58 -10.60 16.13
C LYS A 365 -10.99 -9.98 14.87
N TRP A 366 -11.25 -10.54 13.71
CA TRP A 366 -10.76 -10.01 12.45
C TRP A 366 -11.60 -8.82 11.99
N ASN A 367 -11.00 -7.96 11.17
CA ASN A 367 -11.63 -6.82 10.53
C ASN A 367 -11.68 -7.03 9.00
N PRO A 368 -12.57 -7.90 8.49
CA PRO A 368 -12.73 -8.12 7.05
C PRO A 368 -13.04 -6.84 6.26
N ASP A 369 -13.70 -5.88 6.88
CA ASP A 369 -14.17 -4.65 6.26
C ASP A 369 -13.18 -3.46 6.40
N TYR A 370 -11.92 -3.73 6.76
CA TYR A 370 -10.89 -2.71 7.03
C TYR A 370 -10.73 -1.63 5.94
N ARG A 371 -11.10 -1.95 4.70
CA ARG A 371 -11.04 -1.03 3.55
C ARG A 371 -12.09 0.08 3.62
N VAL A 372 -13.20 -0.16 4.29
CA VAL A 372 -14.39 0.72 4.26
C VAL A 372 -14.86 1.16 5.65
N ASN A 373 -14.37 0.53 6.72
CA ASN A 373 -14.83 0.80 8.09
C ASN A 373 -13.80 1.55 8.97
N ARG A 374 -12.92 2.34 8.35
CA ARG A 374 -11.95 3.18 9.09
C ARG A 374 -12.69 4.08 10.09
N LYS A 375 -12.15 4.16 11.31
CA LYS A 375 -12.69 5.00 12.39
C LYS A 375 -11.74 6.16 12.64
N ASN A 376 -12.12 7.37 12.21
CA ASN A 376 -11.26 8.55 12.36
C ASN A 376 -11.45 9.24 13.71
N THR A 377 -12.54 8.95 14.42
CA THR A 377 -12.83 9.49 15.75
C THR A 377 -13.10 8.37 16.76
N LEU A 378 -12.94 8.69 18.04
CA LEU A 378 -13.54 7.93 19.14
C LEU A 378 -15.05 8.20 19.21
N ASP A 379 -15.77 7.40 19.99
CA ASP A 379 -17.22 7.56 20.19
C ASP A 379 -17.56 8.87 20.93
N SER A 380 -16.60 9.45 21.65
CA SER A 380 -16.70 10.79 22.25
C SER A 380 -16.68 11.94 21.23
N GLY A 381 -16.42 11.64 19.96
CA GLY A 381 -16.42 12.60 18.86
C GLY A 381 -15.15 13.46 18.78
N THR A 382 -15.23 14.50 17.95
CA THR A 382 -14.16 15.49 17.74
C THR A 382 -14.74 16.90 17.72
N SER A 383 -13.94 17.92 17.38
CA SER A 383 -14.39 19.30 17.39
C SER A 383 -15.60 19.54 16.46
N PRO A 384 -16.58 20.36 16.90
CA PRO A 384 -17.79 20.60 16.12
C PRO A 384 -17.52 21.34 14.81
N CYS A 385 -16.52 22.21 14.76
CA CYS A 385 -16.25 23.03 13.57
C CYS A 385 -15.93 22.21 12.30
N ILE A 386 -15.11 21.15 12.42
CA ILE A 386 -14.85 20.22 11.31
C ILE A 386 -16.05 19.27 11.07
N THR A 387 -16.72 18.86 12.14
CA THR A 387 -17.85 17.92 12.07
C THR A 387 -19.08 18.52 11.39
N LYS A 388 -19.34 19.81 11.62
CA LYS A 388 -20.48 20.56 11.08
C LYS A 388 -20.20 21.20 9.73
N CYS A 389 -18.93 21.28 9.31
CA CYS A 389 -18.58 21.69 7.97
C CYS A 389 -19.02 20.58 6.98
N PRO A 390 -19.91 20.85 6.00
CA PRO A 390 -20.33 19.82 5.04
C PRO A 390 -19.20 19.25 4.18
N ALA A 391 -18.10 20.01 4.04
CA ALA A 391 -16.90 19.60 3.33
C ALA A 391 -15.80 19.07 4.27
N HIS A 392 -16.06 18.96 5.59
CA HIS A 392 -15.12 18.48 6.60
C HIS A 392 -13.72 19.11 6.54
N ILE A 393 -13.64 20.39 6.14
CA ILE A 393 -12.38 21.11 6.03
C ILE A 393 -11.73 21.21 7.43
N PRO A 394 -10.42 21.00 7.57
CA PRO A 394 -9.69 21.03 8.85
C PRO A 394 -9.58 22.46 9.41
N VAL A 395 -10.68 22.98 9.97
CA VAL A 395 -10.83 24.35 10.51
C VAL A 395 -9.71 24.72 11.47
N GLN A 396 -9.44 23.85 12.44
CA GLN A 396 -8.41 24.07 13.45
C GLN A 396 -7.02 24.14 12.81
N GLY A 397 -6.79 23.35 11.76
CA GLY A 397 -5.52 23.27 11.03
C GLY A 397 -5.22 24.57 10.29
N TYR A 398 -6.12 25.04 9.43
CA TYR A 398 -5.84 26.24 8.63
C TYR A 398 -5.85 27.51 9.49
N ILE A 399 -6.65 27.58 10.56
CA ILE A 399 -6.60 28.71 11.51
C ILE A 399 -5.25 28.73 12.24
N LYS A 400 -4.73 27.57 12.65
CA LYS A 400 -3.41 27.48 13.28
C LYS A 400 -2.32 27.97 12.33
N LEU A 401 -2.33 27.53 11.07
CA LEU A 401 -1.40 28.00 10.03
C LEU A 401 -1.53 29.52 9.81
N ALA A 402 -2.76 30.04 9.72
CA ALA A 402 -3.00 31.47 9.59
C ALA A 402 -2.50 32.28 10.78
N SER A 403 -2.67 31.79 12.01
CA SER A 403 -2.12 32.44 13.22
C SER A 403 -0.60 32.53 13.23
N GLN A 404 0.08 31.69 12.44
CA GLN A 404 1.53 31.66 12.27
C GLN A 404 1.99 32.44 11.02
N GLY A 405 1.08 33.12 10.32
CA GLY A 405 1.37 33.82 9.07
C GLY A 405 1.55 32.89 7.85
N LYS A 406 1.32 31.59 8.00
CA LYS A 406 1.49 30.56 6.96
C LYS A 406 0.27 30.47 6.05
N TYR A 407 -0.12 31.59 5.45
CA TYR A 407 -1.36 31.70 4.68
C TYR A 407 -1.37 30.85 3.40
N GLY A 408 -0.20 30.61 2.79
CA GLY A 408 -0.09 29.74 1.61
C GLY A 408 -0.40 28.28 1.95
N GLU A 409 0.24 27.76 3.00
CA GLU A 409 -0.04 26.41 3.54
C GLU A 409 -1.50 26.29 4.00
N ALA A 410 -2.06 27.36 4.60
CA ALA A 410 -3.46 27.39 5.00
C ALA A 410 -4.41 27.31 3.79
N LEU A 411 -4.09 28.00 2.69
CA LEU A 411 -4.87 27.95 1.44
C LEU A 411 -4.80 26.56 0.81
N GLU A 412 -3.61 25.97 0.74
CA GLU A 412 -3.40 24.59 0.26
C GLU A 412 -4.24 23.59 1.05
N LEU A 413 -4.21 23.68 2.39
CA LEU A 413 -4.99 22.82 3.28
C LEU A 413 -6.51 23.00 3.13
N ILE A 414 -6.99 24.20 2.80
CA ILE A 414 -8.41 24.39 2.50
C ILE A 414 -8.74 23.77 1.14
N LYS A 415 -7.88 23.95 0.13
CA LYS A 415 -8.11 23.49 -1.25
C LYS A 415 -7.93 21.99 -1.45
N SER A 416 -7.34 21.27 -0.50
CA SER A 416 -7.34 19.80 -0.50
C SER A 416 -8.72 19.21 -0.23
N HIS A 417 -9.63 19.97 0.41
CA HIS A 417 -10.99 19.54 0.75
C HIS A 417 -12.09 20.34 0.03
N ASN A 418 -11.84 21.59 -0.32
CA ASN A 418 -12.81 22.47 -0.97
C ASN A 418 -12.16 23.28 -2.10
N PRO A 419 -12.50 23.03 -3.38
CA PRO A 419 -11.91 23.74 -4.51
C PRO A 419 -12.39 25.18 -4.69
N LEU A 420 -13.46 25.58 -4.00
CA LEU A 420 -14.09 26.90 -4.14
C LEU A 420 -14.06 27.72 -2.84
N PRO A 421 -12.88 27.89 -2.19
CA PRO A 421 -12.82 28.52 -0.88
C PRO A 421 -13.20 30.01 -0.92
N ALA A 422 -12.92 30.70 -2.03
CA ALA A 422 -13.25 32.12 -2.20
C ALA A 422 -14.76 32.37 -2.30
N VAL A 423 -15.51 31.42 -2.85
CA VAL A 423 -16.97 31.44 -2.89
C VAL A 423 -17.51 31.10 -1.51
N CYS A 424 -17.11 29.95 -0.95
CA CYS A 424 -17.57 29.52 0.36
C CYS A 424 -17.25 30.54 1.47
N GLY A 425 -16.13 31.27 1.42
CA GLY A 425 -15.81 32.34 2.37
C GLY A 425 -16.72 33.58 2.29
N ARG A 426 -17.70 33.61 1.39
CA ARG A 426 -18.62 34.75 1.21
C ARG A 426 -20.08 34.37 1.38
N ILE A 427 -20.44 33.12 1.10
CA ILE A 427 -21.83 32.65 1.09
C ILE A 427 -22.09 31.47 2.03
N CYS A 428 -21.08 30.97 2.74
CA CYS A 428 -21.26 29.82 3.63
C CYS A 428 -22.28 30.15 4.73
N PRO A 429 -23.17 29.21 5.09
CA PRO A 429 -24.10 29.38 6.20
C PRO A 429 -23.44 29.34 7.58
N ARG A 430 -22.11 29.16 7.67
CA ARG A 430 -21.33 29.23 8.91
C ARG A 430 -21.74 28.23 10.00
N LEU A 431 -22.20 27.03 9.62
CA LEU A 431 -22.56 25.94 10.56
C LEU A 431 -21.42 25.57 11.55
N CYS A 432 -20.17 25.79 11.15
CA CYS A 432 -19.01 25.58 12.01
C CYS A 432 -18.85 26.64 13.11
N GLU A 433 -19.42 27.83 12.91
CA GLU A 433 -19.46 28.92 13.88
C GLU A 433 -20.67 28.78 14.82
N GLU A 434 -21.82 28.32 14.31
CA GLU A 434 -23.04 28.06 15.12
C GLU A 434 -22.77 27.12 16.30
N ASP A 435 -22.01 26.04 16.06
CA ASP A 435 -21.65 25.06 17.09
C ASP A 435 -20.23 25.30 17.65
N CYS A 436 -19.68 26.50 17.49
CA CYS A 436 -18.33 26.79 17.99
C CYS A 436 -18.30 26.79 19.51
N THR A 437 -17.55 25.87 20.12
CA THR A 437 -17.44 25.77 21.59
C THR A 437 -16.81 26.98 22.27
N ARG A 438 -16.27 27.94 21.51
CA ARG A 438 -15.80 29.23 22.06
C ARG A 438 -16.98 30.15 22.41
N ALA A 439 -18.10 30.02 21.69
CA ALA A 439 -19.32 30.78 21.94
C ALA A 439 -19.94 30.49 23.32
N ASP A 440 -19.59 29.37 23.97
CA ASP A 440 -19.97 29.09 25.36
C ASP A 440 -19.33 30.03 26.38
N PHE A 441 -18.27 30.74 25.99
CA PHE A 441 -17.52 31.67 26.86
C PHE A 441 -17.69 33.13 26.43
N ASP A 442 -17.55 33.41 25.13
CA ASP A 442 -17.75 34.75 24.58
C ASP A 442 -18.46 34.70 23.22
N GLU A 443 -17.72 34.64 22.12
CA GLU A 443 -18.26 34.65 20.75
C GLU A 443 -17.62 33.55 19.91
N ALA A 444 -18.33 33.10 18.88
CA ALA A 444 -17.79 32.13 17.94
C ALA A 444 -16.53 32.70 17.27
N VAL A 445 -15.56 31.83 17.00
CA VAL A 445 -14.41 32.20 16.16
C VAL A 445 -14.95 32.58 14.78
N ALA A 446 -14.49 33.71 14.22
CA ALA A 446 -14.85 34.17 12.87
C ALA A 446 -14.17 33.31 11.78
N VAL A 447 -14.50 32.02 11.76
CA VAL A 447 -13.93 30.98 10.88
C VAL A 447 -14.09 31.37 9.41
N ASP A 448 -15.26 31.85 9.02
CA ASP A 448 -15.59 32.22 7.64
C ASP A 448 -14.83 33.45 7.18
N ASP A 449 -14.66 34.46 8.04
CA ASP A 449 -13.89 35.67 7.72
C ASP A 449 -12.38 35.36 7.60
N ILE A 450 -11.85 34.49 8.47
CA ILE A 450 -10.47 33.99 8.34
C ILE A 450 -10.32 33.23 7.02
N LYS A 451 -11.25 32.33 6.69
CA LYS A 451 -11.24 31.57 5.43
C LYS A 451 -11.35 32.51 4.22
N LYS A 452 -12.19 33.54 4.29
CA LYS A 452 -12.33 34.57 3.26
C LYS A 452 -11.01 35.29 3.01
N PHE A 453 -10.36 35.77 4.07
CA PHE A 453 -9.06 36.44 4.01
C PHE A 453 -7.99 35.53 3.39
N ILE A 454 -7.90 34.26 3.82
CA ILE A 454 -6.95 33.29 3.23
C ILE A 454 -7.27 33.08 1.75
N ALA A 455 -8.54 32.91 1.40
CA ALA A 455 -8.99 32.63 0.04
C ALA A 455 -8.85 33.81 -0.93
N GLU A 456 -8.66 35.04 -0.45
CA GLU A 456 -8.32 36.18 -1.32
C GLU A 456 -7.00 35.95 -2.08
N LYS A 457 -6.07 35.20 -1.49
CA LYS A 457 -4.83 34.79 -2.18
C LYS A 457 -5.09 33.92 -3.40
N ASP A 458 -6.19 33.18 -3.42
CA ASP A 458 -6.57 32.32 -4.55
C ASP A 458 -7.11 33.12 -5.74
N LEU A 459 -7.56 34.36 -5.51
CA LEU A 459 -8.07 35.25 -6.56
C LEU A 459 -6.94 35.92 -7.33
N ASP A 460 -5.76 36.11 -6.72
CA ASP A 460 -4.57 36.64 -7.39
C ASP A 460 -3.75 35.50 -8.02
N ALA A 461 -3.53 35.58 -9.34
CA ALA A 461 -2.77 34.58 -10.09
C ALA A 461 -1.32 34.38 -9.56
N ARG A 462 -0.73 35.38 -8.89
CA ARG A 462 0.62 35.31 -8.32
C ARG A 462 0.68 34.50 -7.03
N THR A 463 -0.43 34.37 -6.32
CA THR A 463 -0.50 33.69 -5.01
C THR A 463 -1.45 32.51 -4.98
N ARG A 464 -2.19 32.27 -6.08
CA ARG A 464 -3.09 31.14 -6.24
C ARG A 464 -2.37 29.82 -6.03
N TYR A 465 -3.00 28.93 -5.27
CA TYR A 465 -2.53 27.56 -5.15
C TYR A 465 -3.10 26.73 -6.31
N ILE A 466 -2.22 26.04 -7.04
CA ILE A 466 -2.59 25.10 -8.10
C ILE A 466 -2.11 23.71 -7.67
N PRO A 467 -3.03 22.75 -7.47
CA PRO A 467 -2.67 21.39 -7.08
C PRO A 467 -1.88 20.70 -8.20
N LYS A 468 -0.99 19.79 -7.82
CA LYS A 468 -0.27 18.93 -8.77
C LYS A 468 -1.17 17.80 -9.26
N LYS A 469 -0.99 17.39 -10.52
CA LYS A 469 -1.66 16.21 -11.06
C LYS A 469 -1.10 14.93 -10.43
N ARG A 470 -1.99 14.00 -10.07
CA ARG A 470 -1.66 12.71 -9.45
C ARG A 470 -1.33 11.66 -10.51
N HIS A 471 -2.25 11.41 -11.44
CA HIS A 471 -2.08 10.41 -12.50
C HIS A 471 -1.88 11.06 -13.87
N ASN A 472 -1.59 10.20 -14.84
CA ASN A 472 -1.54 10.55 -16.26
C ASN A 472 -2.69 9.83 -16.98
N TYR A 473 -3.92 10.36 -16.84
CA TYR A 473 -5.13 9.81 -17.45
C TYR A 473 -5.68 10.70 -18.57
N GLY A 474 -4.81 11.51 -19.19
CA GLY A 474 -5.20 12.45 -20.25
C GLY A 474 -5.71 11.77 -21.52
N ASP A 475 -5.52 10.46 -21.65
CA ASP A 475 -6.10 9.62 -22.72
C ASP A 475 -7.60 9.33 -22.50
N LYS A 476 -8.09 9.49 -21.27
CA LYS A 476 -9.49 9.24 -20.90
C LYS A 476 -10.26 10.55 -20.85
N LYS A 477 -11.27 10.66 -21.72
CA LYS A 477 -12.14 11.83 -21.83
C LYS A 477 -13.35 11.72 -20.90
N VAL A 478 -13.64 12.79 -20.17
CA VAL A 478 -14.80 12.89 -19.27
C VAL A 478 -15.59 14.17 -19.61
N ALA A 479 -16.91 14.04 -19.75
CA ALA A 479 -17.82 15.16 -19.91
C ALA A 479 -18.60 15.39 -18.61
N VAL A 480 -18.59 16.62 -18.09
CA VAL A 480 -19.31 17.02 -16.87
C VAL A 480 -20.45 17.96 -17.25
N ILE A 481 -21.69 17.49 -17.24
CA ILE A 481 -22.83 18.32 -17.63
C ILE A 481 -23.24 19.26 -16.50
N GLY A 482 -22.85 20.54 -16.61
CA GLY A 482 -23.28 21.63 -15.75
C GLY A 482 -22.13 22.32 -15.03
N SER A 483 -22.00 23.63 -15.25
CA SER A 483 -20.90 24.46 -14.73
C SER A 483 -21.18 25.09 -13.36
N GLY A 484 -22.07 24.49 -12.57
CA GLY A 484 -22.34 24.91 -11.18
C GLY A 484 -21.28 24.40 -10.20
N PRO A 485 -21.39 24.70 -8.89
CA PRO A 485 -20.42 24.27 -7.88
C PRO A 485 -20.13 22.76 -7.91
N SER A 486 -21.16 21.92 -8.06
CA SER A 486 -20.99 20.47 -8.13
C SER A 486 -20.17 20.02 -9.34
N GLY A 487 -20.44 20.58 -10.53
CA GLY A 487 -19.72 20.22 -11.74
C GLY A 487 -18.29 20.75 -11.75
N LEU A 488 -18.05 21.97 -11.26
CA LEU A 488 -16.71 22.53 -11.12
C LEU A 488 -15.87 21.77 -10.09
N THR A 489 -16.45 21.36 -8.96
CA THR A 489 -15.76 20.50 -7.97
C THR A 489 -15.41 19.15 -8.60
N CYS A 490 -16.36 18.50 -9.28
CA CYS A 490 -16.10 17.24 -9.98
C CYS A 490 -14.98 17.38 -11.04
N ALA A 491 -15.03 18.43 -11.85
CA ALA A 491 -14.00 18.71 -12.85
C ALA A 491 -12.64 19.01 -12.22
N TYR A 492 -12.60 19.72 -11.09
CA TYR A 492 -11.37 20.01 -10.36
C TYR A 492 -10.71 18.73 -9.83
N ASP A 493 -11.46 17.87 -9.16
CA ASP A 493 -10.93 16.61 -8.61
C ASP A 493 -10.45 15.67 -9.73
N LEU A 494 -11.23 15.54 -10.82
CA LEU A 494 -10.82 14.76 -12.00
C LEU A 494 -9.57 15.36 -12.68
N ALA A 495 -9.43 16.69 -12.69
CA ALA A 495 -8.26 17.35 -13.28
C ALA A 495 -7.00 17.12 -12.43
N ILE A 496 -7.13 17.08 -11.11
CA ILE A 496 -6.08 16.64 -10.19
C ILE A 496 -5.72 15.18 -10.49
N ASP A 497 -6.70 14.31 -10.67
CA ASP A 497 -6.43 12.92 -11.02
C ASP A 497 -5.86 12.77 -12.45
N GLY A 498 -5.87 13.84 -13.26
CA GLY A 498 -5.17 13.93 -14.54
C GLY A 498 -5.99 13.51 -15.75
N TYR A 499 -7.32 13.45 -15.64
CA TYR A 499 -8.23 13.18 -16.75
C TYR A 499 -8.32 14.36 -17.74
N ASP A 500 -8.73 14.08 -18.99
CA ASP A 500 -9.11 15.12 -19.96
C ASP A 500 -10.61 15.43 -19.80
N ILE A 501 -10.94 16.64 -19.36
CA ILE A 501 -12.30 16.99 -18.92
C ILE A 501 -12.85 18.14 -19.75
N THR A 502 -14.10 17.99 -20.20
CA THR A 502 -14.92 19.07 -20.76
C THR A 502 -16.13 19.29 -19.86
N VAL A 503 -16.41 20.56 -19.51
CA VAL A 503 -17.57 20.97 -18.69
C VAL A 503 -18.61 21.64 -19.58
#